data_AF-A0A817IEV8-F1
#
_entry.id   AF-A0A817IEV8-F1
#
_cell.length_a   1.000
_cell.length_b   1.000
_cell.length_c   1.000
_cell.angle_alpha   90.00
_cell.angle_beta   90.00
_cell.angle_gamma   90.00
#
_symmetry.space_group_name_H-M   'P 1'
#
loop_
_entity.id
_entity.type
_entity.pdbx_description
1 polymer ?
#
loop_
_entity_poly.entity_id
_entity_poly.type
_entity_poly.pdbx_seq_one_letter_code
_entity_poly.pdbx_strand_id
1 'polypeptide(L)'
;MLYPTIPNLINPFSKTISNTVVQNEYLLFNEPILNCSGDPLKQWCENEIKLCNSSLIIYNKLFVITHSIILQAKFANGKRLGGENIEDVLNQDEPDEYFQFEKEFLKLPCDIEGFHDKIPNSHLSNIFSSLTSYKIPQKTHIIHETTIAVNRQDYVNFYHTITDVYTVYLLCCFFQRDPKSVRILFLDAHPKGSLDILWSQLFHSYTRLGHLKNLSSIFYRELIWSQPQPKSEIDLQQNRIKAPSFFFEFRQHVLKQFNINYQSNEKINCQSLNVFFLVRHNYVAHPRNPSGKITRQLSNEKQTLNDLKTMFSNYSNIHFSFNHFEELTIEEQLNIIIQTDVFIGVHGAGLTHVLFMKPNRALIELVQPPGSGRTHFYFMASINNVNYRRCLMIDKSSITAQKIFNCIKQKISQMCP
;
A
#
# COMPACT_ATOMS: atom_id res chain seq x y z
N MET A 1 30.70 -1.74 -2.46
CA MET A 1 30.41 -0.48 -1.75
C MET A 1 29.48 -0.83 -0.61
N LEU A 2 29.82 -0.36 0.59
CA LEU A 2 29.21 -0.74 1.86
C LEU A 2 27.75 -0.27 1.90
N TYR A 3 26.82 -1.20 2.11
CA TYR A 3 25.42 -0.90 2.43
C TYR A 3 25.38 -0.02 3.68
N PRO A 4 24.58 1.06 3.73
CA PRO A 4 24.40 1.81 4.95
C PRO A 4 23.71 0.89 5.97
N THR A 5 24.36 0.72 7.11
CA THR A 5 23.87 -0.02 8.27
C THR A 5 22.50 0.52 8.67
N ILE A 6 21.50 -0.35 8.60
CA ILE A 6 20.15 -0.11 9.15
C ILE A 6 20.34 0.35 10.61
N PRO A 7 19.85 1.54 11.01
CA PRO A 7 19.94 1.98 12.38
C PRO A 7 19.28 0.92 13.27
N ASN A 8 20.02 0.52 14.31
CA ASN A 8 19.64 -0.42 15.35
C ASN A 8 18.12 -0.53 15.54
N LEU A 9 17.60 -1.76 15.47
CA LEU A 9 16.31 -2.17 16.03
C LEU A 9 16.26 -1.68 17.48
N ILE A 10 15.72 -0.48 17.69
CA ILE A 10 15.34 0.03 19.00
C ILE A 10 14.39 -1.02 19.54
N ASN A 11 14.74 -1.64 20.67
CA ASN A 11 13.88 -2.56 21.41
C ASN A 11 12.49 -1.91 21.54
N PRO A 12 11.47 -2.34 20.79
CA PRO A 12 10.26 -1.54 20.57
C PRO A 12 9.29 -1.61 21.75
N PHE A 13 9.68 -2.30 22.83
CA PHE A 13 8.81 -2.65 23.93
C PHE A 13 9.16 -1.83 25.19
N SER A 14 8.31 -0.86 25.48
CA SER A 14 8.31 -0.14 26.76
C SER A 14 7.86 -1.07 27.91
N LYS A 15 8.13 -0.63 29.14
CA LYS A 15 8.13 -1.37 30.41
C LYS A 15 6.91 -2.29 30.64
N THR A 16 7.13 -3.39 31.36
CA THR A 16 6.04 -4.18 31.97
C THR A 16 5.42 -3.38 33.12
N ILE A 17 4.09 -3.25 33.17
CA ILE A 17 3.38 -2.43 34.18
C ILE A 17 2.33 -3.27 34.94
N SER A 18 1.99 -2.86 36.16
CA SER A 18 1.06 -3.52 37.07
C SER A 18 -0.42 -3.33 36.69
N ASN A 19 -1.27 -4.22 37.21
CA ASN A 19 -2.73 -4.28 36.96
C ASN A 19 -3.48 -2.96 37.20
N THR A 20 -3.03 -2.16 38.17
CA THR A 20 -3.65 -0.89 38.56
C THR A 20 -3.55 0.17 37.45
N VAL A 21 -2.48 0.13 36.65
CA VAL A 21 -2.30 1.09 35.55
C VAL A 21 -3.25 0.75 34.40
N VAL A 22 -3.42 -0.53 34.07
CA VAL A 22 -4.36 -0.95 33.01
C VAL A 22 -5.81 -0.62 33.39
N GLN A 23 -6.19 -0.77 34.66
CA GLN A 23 -7.51 -0.36 35.14
C GLN A 23 -7.76 1.15 34.98
N ASN A 24 -6.76 1.99 35.27
CA ASN A 24 -6.88 3.43 35.09
C ASN A 24 -6.97 3.81 33.60
N GLU A 25 -6.24 3.12 32.71
CA GLU A 25 -6.35 3.35 31.27
C GLU A 25 -7.72 2.98 30.71
N TYR A 26 -8.34 1.91 31.21
CA TYR A 26 -9.71 1.51 30.84
C TYR A 26 -10.75 2.59 31.17
N LEU A 27 -10.57 3.32 32.27
CA LEU A 27 -11.53 4.34 32.76
C LEU A 27 -11.37 5.71 32.08
N LEU A 28 -10.27 5.97 31.37
CA LEU A 28 -9.92 7.28 30.80
C LEU A 28 -10.24 7.42 29.30
N PHE A 29 -11.24 6.68 28.81
CA PHE A 29 -11.60 6.70 27.39
C PHE A 29 -12.49 7.92 27.03
N ASN A 30 -12.01 8.75 26.11
CA ASN A 30 -12.81 9.75 25.41
C ASN A 30 -13.07 9.26 23.99
N GLU A 31 -14.29 9.42 23.48
CA GLU A 31 -14.61 9.06 22.09
C GLU A 31 -13.69 9.81 21.10
N PRO A 32 -13.21 9.14 20.03
CA PRO A 32 -12.31 9.77 19.07
C PRO A 32 -13.04 10.90 18.33
N ILE A 33 -12.38 12.03 18.15
CA ILE A 33 -12.88 13.10 17.29
C ILE A 33 -12.69 12.64 15.84
N LEU A 34 -13.79 12.43 15.12
CA LEU A 34 -13.79 11.94 13.75
C LEU A 34 -13.75 13.08 12.74
N ASN A 35 -13.09 12.84 11.62
CA ASN A 35 -13.22 13.67 10.42
C ASN A 35 -14.23 13.01 9.47
N CYS A 36 -15.43 13.60 9.37
CA CYS A 36 -16.51 13.13 8.50
C CYS A 36 -16.66 13.98 7.22
N SER A 37 -15.60 14.68 6.80
CA SER A 37 -15.66 15.59 5.65
C SER A 37 -15.17 14.93 4.37
N GLY A 38 -15.94 15.10 3.29
CA GLY A 38 -15.58 14.60 1.96
C GLY A 38 -15.82 13.10 1.78
N ASP A 39 -15.65 12.64 0.54
CA ASP A 39 -15.80 11.24 0.12
C ASP A 39 -14.44 10.51 0.21
N PRO A 40 -14.32 9.34 0.87
CA PRO A 40 -15.40 8.53 1.45
C PRO A 40 -15.70 8.79 2.93
N LEU A 41 -14.91 9.63 3.62
CA LEU A 41 -14.94 9.75 5.09
C LEU A 41 -16.33 10.10 5.63
N LYS A 42 -17.11 10.90 4.90
CA LYS A 42 -18.51 11.21 5.23
C LYS A 42 -19.36 9.94 5.33
N GLN A 43 -19.22 9.02 4.38
CA GLN A 43 -19.98 7.76 4.36
C GLN A 43 -19.56 6.84 5.51
N TRP A 44 -18.28 6.88 5.91
CA TRP A 44 -17.80 6.09 7.04
C TRP A 44 -18.44 6.50 8.37
N CYS A 45 -18.89 7.75 8.48
CA CYS A 45 -19.62 8.25 9.66
C CYS A 45 -21.12 7.96 9.65
N GLU A 46 -21.70 7.47 8.55
CA GLU A 46 -23.15 7.30 8.45
C GLU A 46 -23.69 6.16 9.33
N ASN A 47 -22.88 5.12 9.53
CA ASN A 47 -23.27 3.94 10.29
C ASN A 47 -22.18 3.56 11.30
N GLU A 48 -22.47 3.67 12.59
CA GLU A 48 -21.62 3.15 13.66
C GLU A 48 -22.35 2.10 14.50
N ILE A 49 -21.65 1.02 14.86
CA ILE A 49 -22.14 0.03 15.82
C ILE A 49 -21.17 0.04 17.00
N LYS A 50 -21.63 0.61 18.11
CA LYS A 50 -20.89 0.67 19.38
C LYS A 50 -21.22 -0.55 20.23
N LEU A 51 -20.19 -1.27 20.66
CA LEU A 51 -20.28 -2.46 21.51
C LEU A 51 -19.32 -2.31 22.70
N CYS A 52 -19.58 -3.03 23.78
CA CYS A 52 -18.70 -3.07 24.95
C CYS A 52 -18.38 -1.68 25.54
N ASN A 53 -19.40 -0.84 25.75
CA ASN A 53 -19.25 0.56 26.19
C ASN A 53 -18.24 1.33 25.33
N SER A 54 -18.37 1.22 24.00
CA SER A 54 -17.46 1.84 23.02
C SER A 54 -16.00 1.32 23.04
N SER A 55 -15.72 0.23 23.76
CA SER A 55 -14.43 -0.49 23.65
C SER A 55 -14.27 -1.19 22.29
N LEU A 56 -15.36 -1.36 21.55
CA LEU A 56 -15.33 -1.78 20.16
C LEU A 56 -16.36 -0.98 19.37
N ILE A 57 -15.94 -0.36 18.27
CA ILE A 57 -16.82 0.38 17.37
C ILE A 57 -16.57 -0.07 15.93
N ILE A 58 -17.65 -0.41 15.22
CA ILE A 58 -17.62 -0.81 13.82
C ILE A 58 -18.14 0.36 12.98
N TYR A 59 -17.35 0.81 12.01
CA TYR A 59 -17.73 1.90 11.11
C TYR A 59 -18.11 1.35 9.73
N ASN A 60 -19.33 1.65 9.30
CA ASN A 60 -19.93 1.30 8.01
C ASN A 60 -19.79 -0.16 7.57
N LYS A 61 -19.62 -1.09 8.52
CA LYS A 61 -19.22 -2.48 8.26
C LYS A 61 -17.98 -2.59 7.36
N LEU A 62 -17.03 -1.68 7.49
CA LEU A 62 -15.78 -1.65 6.72
C LEU A 62 -14.57 -1.97 7.59
N PHE A 63 -14.42 -1.25 8.71
CA PHE A 63 -13.31 -1.37 9.64
C PHE A 63 -13.79 -1.27 11.08
N VAL A 64 -12.91 -1.64 12.02
CA VAL A 64 -13.22 -1.70 13.45
C VAL A 64 -12.17 -0.90 14.21
N ILE A 65 -12.57 -0.15 15.22
CA ILE A 65 -11.65 0.36 16.24
C ILE A 65 -11.93 -0.34 17.56
N THR A 66 -10.87 -0.66 18.28
CA THR A 66 -10.93 -1.29 19.59
C THR A 66 -10.10 -0.49 20.58
N HIS A 67 -10.64 -0.33 21.78
CA HIS A 67 -9.98 0.34 22.89
C HIS A 67 -9.77 -0.65 24.02
N SER A 68 -8.63 -0.54 24.70
CA SER A 68 -8.28 -1.43 25.81
C SER A 68 -8.36 -2.93 25.45
N ILE A 69 -7.88 -3.28 24.25
CA ILE A 69 -7.89 -4.64 23.73
C ILE A 69 -6.60 -5.36 24.07
N ILE A 70 -6.70 -6.64 24.41
CA ILE A 70 -5.54 -7.52 24.55
C ILE A 70 -5.43 -8.40 23.31
N LEU A 71 -4.22 -8.48 22.78
CA LEU A 71 -3.83 -9.37 21.70
C LEU A 71 -2.81 -10.39 22.22
N GLN A 72 -3.06 -11.66 21.96
CA GLN A 72 -2.20 -12.78 22.34
C GLN A 72 -1.68 -13.53 21.11
N ALA A 73 -0.56 -13.06 20.56
CA ALA A 73 -0.04 -13.49 19.26
C ALA A 73 0.25 -15.00 19.15
N LYS A 74 0.47 -15.68 20.28
CA LYS A 74 0.63 -17.15 20.33
C LYS A 74 -0.58 -17.93 19.79
N PHE A 75 -1.78 -17.33 19.77
CA PHE A 75 -3.00 -17.93 19.21
C PHE A 75 -3.23 -17.57 17.72
N ALA A 76 -2.24 -16.96 17.07
CA ALA A 76 -2.20 -16.81 15.62
C ALA A 76 -1.35 -17.94 15.02
N ASN A 77 -1.99 -19.01 14.57
CA ASN A 77 -1.32 -20.20 14.05
C ASN A 77 -0.94 -20.02 12.59
N GLY A 78 0.30 -20.35 12.25
CA GLY A 78 0.83 -20.25 10.89
C GLY A 78 2.24 -20.79 10.84
N LYS A 79 2.68 -21.27 9.67
CA LYS A 79 4.00 -21.90 9.50
C LYS A 79 5.14 -20.90 9.49
N ARG A 80 4.87 -19.65 9.10
CA ARG A 80 5.85 -18.57 8.98
C ARG A 80 5.64 -17.53 10.07
N LEU A 81 6.70 -16.77 10.34
CA LEU A 81 6.60 -15.58 11.19
C LEU A 81 6.34 -14.32 10.35
N GLY A 82 6.71 -14.36 9.07
CA GLY A 82 6.71 -13.23 8.17
C GLY A 82 8.00 -12.42 8.30
N GLY A 83 8.46 -11.84 7.20
CA GLY A 83 9.70 -11.06 7.16
C GLY A 83 10.96 -11.90 6.94
N GLU A 84 10.83 -13.18 6.64
CA GLU A 84 11.91 -14.03 6.15
C GLU A 84 12.48 -13.45 4.83
N ASN A 85 13.77 -13.69 4.54
CA ASN A 85 14.31 -13.34 3.23
C ASN A 85 13.71 -14.30 2.19
N ILE A 86 13.43 -13.80 0.99
CA ILE A 86 12.86 -14.60 -0.10
C ILE A 86 13.67 -15.86 -0.43
N GLU A 87 15.01 -15.74 -0.39
CA GLU A 87 15.97 -16.82 -0.63
C GLU A 87 15.76 -18.01 0.33
N ASP A 88 15.31 -17.72 1.57
CA ASP A 88 15.13 -18.71 2.64
C ASP A 88 13.77 -19.44 2.55
N VAL A 89 12.86 -18.95 1.71
CA VAL A 89 11.48 -19.43 1.62
C VAL A 89 11.01 -19.71 0.19
N LEU A 90 11.93 -19.89 -0.76
CA LEU A 90 11.61 -20.26 -2.13
C LEU A 90 10.71 -21.51 -2.18
N ASN A 91 9.73 -21.47 -3.08
CA ASN A 91 8.68 -22.49 -3.24
C ASN A 91 7.72 -22.64 -2.03
N GLN A 92 7.64 -21.66 -1.13
CA GLN A 92 6.61 -21.72 -0.08
C GLN A 92 5.20 -21.66 -0.67
N ASP A 93 4.29 -22.39 -0.04
CA ASP A 93 2.88 -22.37 -0.39
C ASP A 93 2.22 -21.07 0.06
N GLU A 94 1.22 -20.59 -0.68
CA GLU A 94 0.49 -19.35 -0.35
C GLU A 94 -0.19 -19.35 1.03
N PRO A 95 -0.84 -20.44 1.48
CA PRO A 95 -1.44 -20.48 2.81
C PRO A 95 -0.43 -20.31 3.95
N ASP A 96 0.86 -20.59 3.73
CA ASP A 96 1.90 -20.45 4.76
C ASP A 96 2.20 -18.98 5.08
N GLU A 97 1.78 -18.07 4.21
CA GLU A 97 1.93 -16.63 4.35
C GLU A 97 0.77 -15.97 5.13
N TYR A 98 -0.12 -16.75 5.73
CA TYR A 98 -1.26 -16.26 6.50
C TYR A 98 -1.42 -16.99 7.84
N PHE A 99 -2.02 -16.30 8.82
CA PHE A 99 -2.36 -16.90 10.11
C PHE A 99 -3.84 -17.31 10.17
N GLN A 100 -4.09 -18.40 10.89
CA GLN A 100 -5.39 -18.78 11.42
C GLN A 100 -5.48 -18.34 12.87
N PHE A 101 -6.59 -17.72 13.25
CA PHE A 101 -6.77 -17.15 14.58
C PHE A 101 -7.62 -18.07 15.44
N GLU A 102 -7.07 -18.53 16.55
CA GLU A 102 -7.77 -19.35 17.54
C GLU A 102 -8.41 -18.50 18.64
N LYS A 103 -9.41 -19.07 19.32
CA LYS A 103 -10.02 -18.47 20.52
C LYS A 103 -8.94 -18.01 21.50
N GLU A 104 -9.16 -16.86 22.14
CA GLU A 104 -8.20 -16.14 23.01
C GLU A 104 -7.17 -15.28 22.27
N PHE A 105 -7.12 -15.28 20.93
CA PHE A 105 -6.25 -14.36 20.20
C PHE A 105 -6.57 -12.88 20.52
N LEU A 106 -7.85 -12.52 20.57
CA LEU A 106 -8.32 -11.20 20.99
C LEU A 106 -9.10 -11.29 22.29
N LYS A 107 -8.89 -10.30 23.17
CA LYS A 107 -9.68 -10.16 24.39
C LYS A 107 -10.14 -8.73 24.65
N LEU A 108 -11.42 -8.58 24.98
CA LEU A 108 -12.03 -7.31 25.38
C LEU A 108 -12.43 -7.30 26.87
N PRO A 109 -12.68 -6.12 27.47
CA PRO A 109 -13.04 -6.00 28.88
C PRO A 109 -14.47 -6.49 29.20
N CYS A 110 -15.24 -6.90 28.20
CA CYS A 110 -16.58 -7.43 28.38
C CYS A 110 -16.89 -8.54 27.37
N ASP A 111 -17.94 -9.31 27.65
CA ASP A 111 -18.51 -10.28 26.71
C ASP A 111 -19.47 -9.57 25.72
N ILE A 112 -19.46 -10.01 24.46
CA ILE A 112 -20.34 -9.47 23.41
C ILE A 112 -21.21 -10.60 22.86
N GLU A 113 -22.52 -10.55 23.17
CA GLU A 113 -23.49 -11.49 22.60
C GLU A 113 -23.87 -11.13 21.15
N GLY A 114 -24.08 -12.17 20.32
CA GLY A 114 -24.50 -12.02 18.92
C GLY A 114 -23.50 -11.24 18.05
N PHE A 115 -22.21 -11.35 18.36
CA PHE A 115 -21.18 -10.55 17.70
C PHE A 115 -20.97 -10.93 16.23
N HIS A 116 -21.10 -12.21 15.89
CA HIS A 116 -20.87 -12.73 14.53
C HIS A 116 -21.72 -12.04 13.46
N ASP A 117 -22.97 -11.67 13.78
CA ASP A 117 -23.89 -11.02 12.82
C ASP A 117 -23.57 -9.52 12.61
N LYS A 118 -22.71 -8.93 13.45
CA LYS A 118 -22.42 -7.48 13.49
C LYS A 118 -21.09 -7.12 12.82
N ILE A 119 -20.14 -8.06 12.70
CA ILE A 119 -18.81 -7.82 12.13
C ILE A 119 -18.90 -7.74 10.59
N PRO A 120 -18.06 -6.92 9.93
CA PRO A 120 -17.90 -6.98 8.47
C PRO A 120 -17.61 -8.40 7.97
N ASN A 121 -18.45 -8.94 7.09
CA ASN A 121 -18.20 -10.23 6.43
C ASN A 121 -16.93 -10.14 5.57
N SER A 122 -15.80 -10.56 6.15
CA SER A 122 -14.46 -10.33 5.63
C SER A 122 -13.40 -11.05 6.47
N HIS A 123 -12.11 -10.86 6.19
CA HIS A 123 -11.04 -11.40 7.05
C HIS A 123 -11.18 -10.97 8.54
N LEU A 124 -11.82 -9.82 8.80
CA LEU A 124 -12.10 -9.38 10.16
C LEU A 124 -13.04 -10.33 10.90
N SER A 125 -14.03 -10.97 10.25
CA SER A 125 -14.89 -11.94 10.93
C SER A 125 -14.12 -13.16 11.42
N ASN A 126 -13.09 -13.58 10.68
CA ASN A 126 -12.22 -14.70 11.07
C ASN A 126 -11.28 -14.33 12.23
N ILE A 127 -10.84 -13.07 12.29
CA ILE A 127 -10.04 -12.59 13.42
C ILE A 127 -10.92 -12.45 14.66
N PHE A 128 -12.06 -11.78 14.52
CA PHE A 128 -12.93 -11.44 15.63
C PHE A 128 -13.78 -12.61 16.15
N SER A 129 -13.81 -13.75 15.44
CA SER A 129 -14.35 -15.00 15.99
C SER A 129 -13.50 -15.57 17.13
N SER A 130 -12.24 -15.13 17.26
CA SER A 130 -11.36 -15.49 18.38
C SER A 130 -11.67 -14.76 19.69
N LEU A 131 -12.53 -13.73 19.62
CA LEU A 131 -12.73 -12.78 20.70
C LEU A 131 -13.29 -13.44 21.96
N THR A 132 -12.64 -13.19 23.09
CA THR A 132 -13.15 -13.54 24.42
C THR A 132 -13.10 -12.34 25.36
N SER A 133 -13.66 -12.45 26.56
CA SER A 133 -13.45 -11.45 27.59
C SER A 133 -12.20 -11.73 28.41
N TYR A 134 -11.58 -10.69 28.96
CA TYR A 134 -10.57 -10.82 30.00
C TYR A 134 -11.07 -10.31 31.34
N LYS A 135 -10.60 -10.96 32.40
CA LYS A 135 -10.53 -10.34 33.73
C LYS A 135 -9.18 -9.64 33.84
N ILE A 136 -9.14 -8.50 34.53
CA ILE A 136 -8.01 -7.54 34.62
C ILE A 136 -6.64 -8.22 34.43
N PRO A 137 -5.86 -7.81 33.43
CA PRO A 137 -4.65 -8.54 33.05
C PRO A 137 -3.59 -8.51 34.16
N GLN A 138 -2.90 -9.65 34.37
CA GLN A 138 -1.89 -9.84 35.43
C GLN A 138 -0.46 -9.42 35.05
N LYS A 139 -0.13 -9.44 33.74
CA LYS A 139 1.16 -9.01 33.18
C LYS A 139 1.01 -8.78 31.67
N THR A 140 1.20 -7.55 31.22
CA THR A 140 0.92 -7.22 29.82
C THR A 140 1.87 -6.12 29.32
N HIS A 141 2.32 -6.27 28.08
CA HIS A 141 3.07 -5.23 27.39
C HIS A 141 2.09 -4.18 26.89
N ILE A 142 2.32 -2.90 27.19
CA ILE A 142 1.37 -1.83 26.84
C ILE A 142 1.88 -1.05 25.64
N ILE A 143 1.00 -0.86 24.67
CA ILE A 143 1.18 0.04 23.53
C ILE A 143 0.18 1.18 23.69
N HIS A 144 0.71 2.37 23.96
CA HIS A 144 -0.10 3.58 24.17
C HIS A 144 -0.42 4.29 22.84
N GLU A 145 0.45 4.13 21.86
CA GLU A 145 0.31 4.74 20.53
C GLU A 145 -0.78 4.04 19.73
N THR A 146 -1.52 4.82 18.95
CA THR A 146 -2.49 4.29 17.99
C THR A 146 -1.79 3.29 17.07
N THR A 147 -2.34 2.09 17.02
CA THR A 147 -1.86 1.04 16.10
C THR A 147 -2.94 0.75 15.06
N ILE A 148 -2.54 0.64 13.79
CA ILE A 148 -3.42 0.16 12.72
C ILE A 148 -2.94 -1.23 12.29
N ALA A 149 -3.79 -2.22 12.50
CA ALA A 149 -3.59 -3.59 12.03
C ALA A 149 -4.03 -3.72 10.57
N VAL A 150 -3.16 -4.31 9.75
CA VAL A 150 -3.33 -4.44 8.30
C VAL A 150 -3.06 -5.88 7.90
N ASN A 151 -3.99 -6.50 7.19
CA ASN A 151 -3.75 -7.74 6.47
C ASN A 151 -3.45 -7.38 5.01
N ARG A 152 -2.18 -7.38 4.62
CA ARG A 152 -1.77 -6.90 3.30
C ARG A 152 -2.28 -7.83 2.21
N GLN A 153 -2.71 -7.27 1.08
CA GLN A 153 -3.10 -8.09 -0.06
C GLN A 153 -1.89 -8.72 -0.75
N ASP A 154 -0.79 -7.98 -0.81
CA ASP A 154 0.49 -8.38 -1.42
C ASP A 154 1.60 -7.50 -0.82
N TYR A 155 2.84 -7.97 -0.89
CA TYR A 155 4.03 -7.34 -0.31
C TYR A 155 5.10 -6.98 -1.36
N VAL A 156 4.94 -7.43 -2.61
CA VAL A 156 5.86 -7.14 -3.73
C VAL A 156 5.15 -6.46 -4.91
N ASN A 157 3.82 -6.51 -4.96
CA ASN A 157 3.03 -5.83 -5.97
C ASN A 157 2.71 -4.38 -5.57
N PHE A 158 3.37 -3.42 -6.22
CA PHE A 158 3.24 -1.99 -5.93
C PHE A 158 1.81 -1.45 -6.00
N TYR A 159 0.94 -2.00 -6.85
CA TYR A 159 -0.47 -1.61 -6.91
C TYR A 159 -1.20 -1.94 -5.59
N HIS A 160 -1.04 -3.17 -5.10
CA HIS A 160 -1.67 -3.63 -3.86
C HIS A 160 -1.07 -2.92 -2.65
N THR A 161 0.25 -2.71 -2.63
CA THR A 161 0.87 -1.97 -1.52
C THR A 161 0.41 -0.51 -1.46
N ILE A 162 0.31 0.20 -2.58
CA ILE A 162 -0.17 1.60 -2.55
C ILE A 162 -1.65 1.70 -2.19
N THR A 163 -2.49 0.78 -2.64
CA THR A 163 -3.91 0.73 -2.24
C THR A 163 -4.08 0.46 -0.74
N ASP A 164 -3.24 -0.41 -0.16
CA ASP A 164 -3.18 -0.68 1.30
C ASP A 164 -2.71 0.56 2.07
N VAL A 165 -1.57 1.13 1.68
CA VAL A 165 -0.98 2.31 2.32
C VAL A 165 -1.94 3.51 2.28
N TYR A 166 -2.63 3.73 1.15
CA TYR A 166 -3.61 4.81 1.05
C TYR A 166 -4.82 4.58 1.98
N THR A 167 -5.28 3.34 2.11
CA THR A 167 -6.38 3.00 3.03
C THR A 167 -6.00 3.33 4.47
N VAL A 168 -4.77 3.00 4.88
CA VAL A 168 -4.25 3.31 6.22
C VAL A 168 -4.06 4.81 6.42
N TYR A 169 -3.61 5.54 5.39
CA TYR A 169 -3.54 7.00 5.44
C TYR A 169 -4.93 7.63 5.63
N LEU A 170 -5.95 7.14 4.93
CA LEU A 170 -7.33 7.60 5.13
C LEU A 170 -7.86 7.30 6.54
N LEU A 171 -7.51 6.15 7.13
CA LEU A 171 -7.84 5.87 8.54
C LEU A 171 -7.16 6.87 9.48
N CYS A 172 -5.90 7.26 9.21
CA CYS A 172 -5.24 8.32 9.96
C CYS A 172 -6.01 9.65 9.83
N CYS A 173 -6.44 10.03 8.61
CA CYS A 173 -7.25 11.23 8.41
C CYS A 173 -8.61 11.15 9.12
N PHE A 174 -9.30 10.01 9.05
CA PHE A 174 -10.60 9.78 9.66
C PHE A 174 -10.55 9.90 11.18
N PHE A 175 -9.55 9.29 11.82
CA PHE A 175 -9.34 9.38 13.27
C PHE A 175 -8.49 10.58 13.70
N GLN A 176 -8.15 11.51 12.79
CA GLN A 176 -7.33 12.69 13.06
C GLN A 176 -6.00 12.35 13.77
N ARG A 177 -5.32 11.30 13.30
CA ARG A 177 -4.00 10.89 13.78
C ARG A 177 -2.94 11.37 12.80
N ASP A 178 -1.83 11.89 13.33
CA ASP A 178 -0.64 12.09 12.52
C ASP A 178 -0.10 10.72 12.09
N PRO A 179 0.02 10.41 10.78
CA PRO A 179 0.61 9.16 10.32
C PRO A 179 1.95 8.83 10.99
N LYS A 180 2.78 9.83 11.32
CA LYS A 180 4.08 9.65 11.97
C LYS A 180 4.03 9.30 13.46
N SER A 181 2.86 9.36 14.08
CA SER A 181 2.58 8.85 15.42
C SER A 181 1.97 7.44 15.42
N VAL A 182 1.53 6.94 14.26
CA VAL A 182 0.79 5.68 14.15
C VAL A 182 1.72 4.51 13.89
N ARG A 183 1.54 3.44 14.65
CA ARG A 183 2.23 2.15 14.44
C ARG A 183 1.42 1.26 13.50
N ILE A 184 2.10 0.44 12.71
CA ILE A 184 1.47 -0.53 11.82
C ILE A 184 1.71 -1.95 12.35
N LEU A 185 0.67 -2.76 12.40
CA LEU A 185 0.76 -4.19 12.73
C LEU A 185 0.37 -5.01 11.50
N PHE A 186 1.34 -5.68 10.87
CA PHE A 186 1.04 -6.65 9.82
C PHE A 186 0.47 -7.93 10.41
N LEU A 187 -0.70 -8.31 9.91
CA LEU A 187 -1.44 -9.52 10.28
C LEU A 187 -1.15 -10.69 9.34
N ASP A 188 -0.44 -10.46 8.23
CA ASP A 188 0.05 -11.51 7.35
C ASP A 188 1.41 -12.05 7.81
N ALA A 189 1.77 -13.21 7.28
CA ALA A 189 3.08 -13.83 7.41
C ALA A 189 3.86 -13.76 6.08
N HIS A 190 3.63 -12.73 5.27
CA HIS A 190 4.37 -12.57 4.01
C HIS A 190 5.87 -12.40 4.30
N PRO A 191 6.77 -12.83 3.39
CA PRO A 191 8.19 -12.53 3.45
C PRO A 191 8.50 -11.03 3.52
N LYS A 192 9.78 -10.71 3.69
CA LYS A 192 10.28 -9.34 3.56
C LYS A 192 10.23 -8.92 2.08
N GLY A 193 9.54 -7.82 1.80
CA GLY A 193 9.48 -7.20 0.47
C GLY A 193 10.30 -5.92 0.38
N SER A 194 10.72 -5.53 -0.82
CA SER A 194 11.34 -4.22 -1.07
C SER A 194 10.40 -3.05 -0.77
N LEU A 195 9.09 -3.31 -0.76
CA LEU A 195 8.04 -2.32 -0.50
C LEU A 195 7.75 -2.11 1.01
N ASP A 196 8.32 -2.92 1.90
CA ASP A 196 8.16 -2.76 3.36
C ASP A 196 8.62 -1.36 3.82
N ILE A 197 9.61 -0.77 3.13
CA ILE A 197 10.14 0.57 3.43
C ILE A 197 9.06 1.66 3.41
N LEU A 198 8.03 1.54 2.56
CA LEU A 198 6.93 2.50 2.49
C LEU A 198 6.25 2.64 3.86
N TRP A 199 6.10 1.54 4.59
CA TRP A 199 5.39 1.54 5.87
C TRP A 199 6.17 2.26 6.97
N SER A 200 7.48 2.00 7.09
CA SER A 200 8.33 2.73 8.03
C SER A 200 8.58 4.17 7.60
N GLN A 201 8.61 4.45 6.30
CA GLN A 201 8.84 5.80 5.79
C GLN A 201 7.60 6.69 5.92
N LEU A 202 6.38 6.14 5.85
CA LEU A 202 5.14 6.92 5.90
C LEU A 202 4.50 6.98 7.29
N PHE A 203 4.74 5.98 8.14
CA PHE A 203 4.19 5.88 9.49
C PHE A 203 5.30 5.92 10.55
N HIS A 204 4.97 5.72 11.82
CA HIS A 204 5.95 5.69 12.92
C HIS A 204 6.88 4.48 12.79
N SER A 205 6.29 3.29 12.65
CA SER A 205 6.99 2.01 12.51
C SER A 205 6.00 0.93 12.06
N TYR A 206 6.52 -0.23 11.67
CA TYR A 206 5.72 -1.43 11.49
C TYR A 206 6.26 -2.59 12.32
N THR A 207 5.38 -3.53 12.69
CA THR A 207 5.73 -4.78 13.36
C THR A 207 4.93 -5.92 12.73
N ARG A 208 5.49 -7.12 12.73
CA ARG A 208 4.85 -8.32 12.19
C ARG A 208 4.28 -9.17 13.31
N LEU A 209 3.05 -9.65 13.15
CA LEU A 209 2.37 -10.43 14.17
C LEU A 209 3.16 -11.67 14.59
N GLY A 210 3.79 -12.38 13.64
CA GLY A 210 4.58 -13.58 13.96
C GLY A 210 5.74 -13.31 14.92
N HIS A 211 6.34 -12.13 14.87
CA HIS A 211 7.44 -11.74 15.78
C HIS A 211 6.98 -11.45 17.21
N LEU A 212 5.66 -11.34 17.43
CA LEU A 212 5.06 -11.09 18.73
C LEU A 212 4.70 -12.37 19.50
N LYS A 213 4.86 -13.55 18.89
CA LYS A 213 4.45 -14.84 19.47
C LYS A 213 5.12 -15.18 20.81
N ASN A 214 6.31 -14.63 21.06
CA ASN A 214 7.04 -14.83 22.32
C ASN A 214 6.49 -13.97 23.48
N LEU A 215 5.62 -13.00 23.20
CA LEU A 215 4.99 -12.16 24.22
C LEU A 215 3.72 -12.84 24.77
N SER A 216 3.53 -12.79 26.09
CA SER A 216 2.38 -13.44 26.73
C SER A 216 1.05 -12.76 26.39
N SER A 217 1.03 -11.44 26.44
CA SER A 217 -0.13 -10.59 26.17
C SER A 217 0.34 -9.18 25.85
N ILE A 218 -0.34 -8.54 24.89
CA ILE A 218 -0.08 -7.16 24.48
C ILE A 218 -1.39 -6.38 24.60
N PHE A 219 -1.38 -5.33 25.39
CA PHE A 219 -2.50 -4.42 25.59
C PHE A 219 -2.31 -3.24 24.65
N TYR A 220 -3.29 -3.01 23.80
CA TYR A 220 -3.36 -1.84 22.96
C TYR A 220 -4.40 -0.90 23.54
N ARG A 221 -3.97 0.33 23.84
CA ARG A 221 -4.90 1.39 24.23
C ARG A 221 -5.89 1.68 23.11
N GLU A 222 -5.40 1.75 21.87
CA GLU A 222 -6.17 1.95 20.65
C GLU A 222 -5.60 1.08 19.52
N LEU A 223 -6.42 0.19 18.97
CA LEU A 223 -6.08 -0.65 17.83
C LEU A 223 -7.20 -0.58 16.79
N ILE A 224 -6.86 -0.06 15.62
CA ILE A 224 -7.73 0.06 14.45
C ILE A 224 -7.46 -1.12 13.52
N TRP A 225 -8.51 -1.78 13.07
CA TRP A 225 -8.47 -2.94 12.20
C TRP A 225 -8.89 -2.51 10.80
N SER A 226 -7.93 -2.37 9.90
CA SER A 226 -8.16 -1.86 8.56
C SER A 226 -9.12 -2.75 7.77
N GLN A 227 -9.89 -2.13 6.87
CA GLN A 227 -10.74 -2.85 5.94
C GLN A 227 -9.93 -3.77 5.01
N PRO A 228 -10.50 -4.90 4.55
CA PRO A 228 -9.86 -5.78 3.58
C PRO A 228 -9.73 -5.12 2.21
N GLN A 229 -8.73 -5.51 1.43
CA GLN A 229 -8.78 -5.33 -0.01
C GLN A 229 -9.73 -6.33 -0.69
N PRO A 230 -10.25 -6.03 -1.90
CA PRO A 230 -10.09 -4.78 -2.68
C PRO A 230 -11.16 -3.73 -2.34
N LYS A 231 -10.97 -2.98 -1.25
CA LYS A 231 -11.88 -1.91 -0.82
C LYS A 231 -11.21 -0.54 -0.73
N SER A 232 -9.94 -0.43 -1.11
CA SER A 232 -9.28 0.87 -1.21
C SER A 232 -10.02 1.79 -2.16
N GLU A 233 -10.12 3.07 -1.82
CA GLU A 233 -10.76 4.09 -2.64
C GLU A 233 -10.01 4.43 -3.93
N ILE A 234 -8.82 3.88 -4.13
CA ILE A 234 -8.08 4.00 -5.39
C ILE A 234 -7.93 2.65 -6.11
N ASP A 235 -8.68 1.64 -5.67
CA ASP A 235 -8.75 0.35 -6.35
C ASP A 235 -9.62 0.44 -7.63
N LEU A 236 -9.30 -0.41 -8.61
CA LEU A 236 -10.05 -0.61 -9.85
C LEU A 236 -11.55 -0.76 -9.61
N GLN A 237 -11.95 -1.53 -8.60
CA GLN A 237 -13.36 -1.87 -8.35
C GLN A 237 -14.21 -0.65 -8.02
N GLN A 238 -13.58 0.45 -7.57
CA GLN A 238 -14.27 1.70 -7.29
C GLN A 238 -14.64 2.47 -8.56
N ASN A 239 -14.01 2.17 -9.70
CA ASN A 239 -14.22 2.86 -10.98
C ASN A 239 -14.15 4.40 -10.90
N ARG A 240 -13.35 4.93 -9.95
CA ARG A 240 -13.26 6.36 -9.68
C ARG A 240 -12.46 7.08 -10.77
N ILE A 241 -13.05 8.14 -11.32
CA ILE A 241 -12.39 9.05 -12.28
C ILE A 241 -12.05 10.42 -11.68
N LYS A 242 -12.41 10.63 -10.41
CA LYS A 242 -12.08 11.83 -9.64
C LYS A 242 -11.33 11.41 -8.39
N ALA A 243 -10.40 12.25 -7.95
CA ALA A 243 -9.68 12.04 -6.71
C ALA A 243 -10.65 11.92 -5.52
N PRO A 244 -10.56 10.84 -4.72
CA PRO A 244 -11.17 10.84 -3.39
C PRO A 244 -10.52 11.92 -2.51
N SER A 245 -11.21 12.30 -1.44
CA SER A 245 -10.70 13.27 -0.46
C SER A 245 -9.37 12.79 0.11
N PHE A 246 -8.48 13.72 0.43
CA PHE A 246 -7.13 13.44 0.94
C PHE A 246 -6.19 12.73 -0.05
N PHE A 247 -6.58 12.46 -1.30
CA PHE A 247 -5.67 11.85 -2.27
C PHE A 247 -4.44 12.73 -2.58
N PHE A 248 -4.63 14.04 -2.79
CA PHE A 248 -3.50 14.93 -3.10
C PHE A 248 -2.61 15.20 -1.89
N GLU A 249 -3.18 15.21 -0.69
CA GLU A 249 -2.50 15.29 0.59
C GLU A 249 -1.70 14.01 0.85
N PHE A 250 -2.27 12.84 0.58
CA PHE A 250 -1.57 11.56 0.60
C PHE A 250 -0.37 11.57 -0.36
N ARG A 251 -0.59 11.96 -1.61
CA ARG A 251 0.46 12.06 -2.62
C ARG A 251 1.60 12.98 -2.17
N GLN A 252 1.27 14.14 -1.61
CA GLN A 252 2.25 15.08 -1.05
C GLN A 252 2.97 14.51 0.17
N HIS A 253 2.25 13.83 1.07
CA HIS A 253 2.83 13.15 2.23
C HIS A 253 3.88 12.15 1.78
N VAL A 254 3.54 11.26 0.84
CA VAL A 254 4.50 10.27 0.31
C VAL A 254 5.75 10.95 -0.23
N LEU A 255 5.60 11.89 -1.15
CA LEU A 255 6.75 12.56 -1.78
C LEU A 255 7.62 13.29 -0.74
N LYS A 256 7.01 14.01 0.21
CA LYS A 256 7.74 14.69 1.29
C LYS A 256 8.51 13.72 2.17
N GLN A 257 7.94 12.56 2.51
CA GLN A 257 8.64 11.58 3.32
C GLN A 257 9.87 10.99 2.60
N PHE A 258 9.89 11.01 1.27
CA PHE A 258 11.08 10.67 0.48
C PHE A 258 11.94 11.88 0.10
N ASN A 259 11.80 13.02 0.81
CA ASN A 259 12.53 14.26 0.56
C ASN A 259 12.34 14.87 -0.84
N ILE A 260 11.23 14.53 -1.51
CA ILE A 260 10.90 15.03 -2.84
C ILE A 260 9.97 16.24 -2.70
N ASN A 261 10.53 17.42 -2.94
CA ASN A 261 9.77 18.66 -3.02
C ASN A 261 9.47 19.00 -4.49
N TYR A 262 8.21 19.29 -4.82
CA TYR A 262 7.83 19.71 -6.17
C TYR A 262 6.70 20.73 -6.12
N GLN A 263 6.61 21.57 -7.16
CA GLN A 263 5.51 22.51 -7.33
C GLN A 263 4.39 21.84 -8.12
N SER A 264 3.20 21.71 -7.53
CA SER A 264 2.06 21.04 -8.14
C SER A 264 1.49 21.77 -9.37
N ASN A 265 1.67 23.08 -9.44
CA ASN A 265 1.11 23.93 -10.49
C ASN A 265 2.09 24.19 -11.66
N GLU A 266 3.18 23.44 -11.74
CA GLU A 266 4.17 23.59 -12.81
C GLU A 266 3.56 23.19 -14.17
N LYS A 267 3.37 24.19 -15.03
CA LYS A 267 2.94 23.96 -16.42
C LYS A 267 3.97 23.09 -17.14
N ILE A 268 3.49 22.31 -18.09
CA ILE A 268 4.37 21.52 -18.95
C ILE A 268 5.25 22.45 -19.80
N ASN A 269 6.55 22.14 -19.85
CA ASN A 269 7.48 22.86 -20.73
C ASN A 269 7.61 22.12 -22.06
N CYS A 270 6.85 22.52 -23.08
CA CYS A 270 6.87 21.87 -24.38
C CYS A 270 8.21 22.03 -25.15
N GLN A 271 9.11 22.89 -24.68
CA GLN A 271 10.46 23.05 -25.23
C GLN A 271 11.47 22.05 -24.63
N SER A 272 11.12 21.35 -23.55
CA SER A 272 11.98 20.34 -22.92
C SER A 272 11.11 19.32 -22.18
N LEU A 273 10.92 18.16 -22.82
CA LEU A 273 10.06 17.08 -22.34
C LEU A 273 10.87 15.86 -21.91
N ASN A 274 10.58 15.35 -20.71
CA ASN A 274 11.13 14.08 -20.23
C ASN A 274 10.17 12.93 -20.55
N VAL A 275 10.63 11.99 -21.38
CA VAL A 275 9.92 10.75 -21.70
C VAL A 275 10.62 9.60 -21.00
N PHE A 276 9.92 8.92 -20.09
CA PHE A 276 10.46 7.79 -19.36
C PHE A 276 9.72 6.49 -19.70
N PHE A 277 10.46 5.49 -20.16
CA PHE A 277 9.94 4.15 -20.44
C PHE A 277 10.30 3.17 -19.31
N LEU A 278 9.28 2.73 -18.56
CA LEU A 278 9.41 1.58 -17.66
C LEU A 278 9.39 0.28 -18.45
N VAL A 279 10.52 -0.42 -18.35
CA VAL A 279 10.77 -1.71 -18.99
C VAL A 279 10.76 -2.80 -17.93
N ARG A 280 10.60 -4.06 -18.35
CA ARG A 280 10.35 -5.20 -17.46
C ARG A 280 11.28 -6.35 -17.78
N HIS A 281 12.15 -6.74 -16.86
CA HIS A 281 13.05 -7.90 -17.02
C HIS A 281 12.74 -9.02 -16.03
N ASN A 282 13.40 -10.18 -16.13
CA ASN A 282 13.18 -11.27 -15.18
C ASN A 282 13.91 -10.99 -13.86
N TYR A 283 13.21 -11.14 -12.74
CA TYR A 283 13.76 -10.99 -11.39
C TYR A 283 12.93 -11.81 -10.39
N VAL A 284 13.55 -12.25 -9.31
CA VAL A 284 12.88 -13.04 -8.26
C VAL A 284 12.25 -12.09 -7.25
N ALA A 285 10.94 -11.88 -7.38
CA ALA A 285 10.16 -11.02 -6.49
C ALA A 285 9.36 -11.81 -5.44
N HIS A 286 9.05 -13.06 -5.75
CA HIS A 286 8.07 -13.85 -5.00
C HIS A 286 8.55 -15.30 -4.86
N PRO A 287 8.48 -15.94 -3.67
CA PRO A 287 8.98 -17.29 -3.46
C PRO A 287 8.29 -18.35 -4.30
N ARG A 288 7.00 -18.14 -4.63
CA ARG A 288 6.23 -18.92 -5.63
C ARG A 288 6.67 -18.73 -7.09
N ASN A 289 7.68 -17.89 -7.37
CA ASN A 289 8.27 -17.71 -8.71
C ASN A 289 9.81 -17.73 -8.65
N PRO A 290 10.42 -18.87 -8.30
CA PRO A 290 11.88 -18.99 -8.17
C PRO A 290 12.61 -18.77 -9.51
N SER A 291 11.93 -18.96 -10.65
CA SER A 291 12.52 -18.70 -11.96
C SER A 291 12.77 -17.22 -12.26
N GLY A 292 12.10 -16.34 -11.50
CA GLY A 292 12.06 -14.90 -11.75
C GLY A 292 11.41 -14.50 -13.09
N LYS A 293 10.87 -15.46 -13.84
CA LYS A 293 10.28 -15.18 -15.14
C LYS A 293 8.99 -14.39 -14.95
N ILE A 294 8.91 -13.23 -15.61
CA ILE A 294 7.70 -12.40 -15.59
C ILE A 294 7.01 -12.40 -16.96
N THR A 295 5.75 -11.97 -16.97
CA THR A 295 4.95 -11.87 -18.21
C THR A 295 4.88 -10.42 -18.70
N ARG A 296 4.45 -10.24 -19.96
CA ARG A 296 4.24 -8.92 -20.59
C ARG A 296 5.54 -8.12 -20.71
N GLN A 297 6.56 -8.76 -21.28
CA GLN A 297 7.86 -8.16 -21.60
C GLN A 297 7.95 -7.90 -23.11
N LEU A 298 8.87 -7.03 -23.51
CA LEU A 298 9.20 -6.85 -24.93
C LEU A 298 10.12 -7.99 -25.38
N SER A 299 9.70 -8.78 -26.37
CA SER A 299 10.51 -9.91 -26.88
C SER A 299 11.87 -9.47 -27.46
N ASN A 300 11.97 -8.24 -27.96
CA ASN A 300 13.14 -7.63 -28.58
C ASN A 300 13.51 -6.33 -27.86
N GLU A 301 13.50 -6.35 -26.52
CA GLU A 301 13.73 -5.19 -25.65
C GLU A 301 14.96 -4.36 -26.05
N LYS A 302 16.15 -4.97 -26.07
CA LYS A 302 17.41 -4.27 -26.38
C LYS A 302 17.37 -3.54 -27.72
N GLN A 303 16.88 -4.21 -28.77
CA GLN A 303 16.75 -3.59 -30.10
C GLN A 303 15.74 -2.44 -30.08
N THR A 304 14.56 -2.67 -29.48
CA THR A 304 13.49 -1.67 -29.39
C THR A 304 13.95 -0.41 -28.66
N LEU A 305 14.70 -0.56 -27.56
CA LEU A 305 15.20 0.57 -26.79
C LEU A 305 16.30 1.34 -27.53
N ASN A 306 17.18 0.65 -28.27
CA ASN A 306 18.18 1.28 -29.12
C ASN A 306 17.55 2.05 -30.29
N ASP A 307 16.53 1.46 -30.92
CA ASP A 307 15.78 2.11 -32.00
C ASP A 307 15.09 3.37 -31.47
N LEU A 308 14.39 3.29 -30.34
CA LEU A 308 13.74 4.45 -29.72
C LEU A 308 14.73 5.55 -29.36
N LYS A 309 15.89 5.21 -28.78
CA LYS A 309 16.97 6.17 -28.50
C LYS A 309 17.42 6.89 -29.78
N THR A 310 17.64 6.15 -30.86
CA THR A 310 18.05 6.69 -32.17
C THR A 310 16.96 7.56 -32.81
N MET A 311 15.68 7.17 -32.65
CA MET A 311 14.57 7.97 -33.16
C MET A 311 14.41 9.28 -32.39
N PHE A 312 14.55 9.26 -31.06
CA PHE A 312 14.43 10.45 -30.22
C PHE A 312 15.66 11.36 -30.26
N SER A 313 16.84 10.88 -30.67
CA SER A 313 18.02 11.76 -30.84
C SER A 313 17.83 12.82 -31.92
N ASN A 314 16.85 12.66 -32.82
CA ASN A 314 16.45 13.66 -33.80
C ASN A 314 15.57 14.79 -33.22
N TYR A 315 15.23 14.74 -31.92
CA TYR A 315 14.36 15.70 -31.23
C TYR A 315 15.07 16.30 -30.02
N SER A 316 15.74 17.43 -30.22
CA SER A 316 16.52 18.11 -29.17
C SER A 316 15.68 18.56 -27.97
N ASN A 317 14.37 18.73 -28.14
CA ASN A 317 13.43 19.09 -27.09
C ASN A 317 12.88 17.90 -26.30
N ILE A 318 13.29 16.66 -26.61
CA ILE A 318 12.80 15.44 -25.94
C ILE A 318 13.99 14.67 -25.34
N HIS A 319 13.98 14.52 -24.02
CA HIS A 319 14.89 13.64 -23.31
C HIS A 319 14.23 12.28 -23.07
N PHE A 320 14.68 11.26 -23.81
CA PHE A 320 14.18 9.89 -23.69
C PHE A 320 15.10 9.04 -22.79
N SER A 321 14.52 8.45 -21.75
CA SER A 321 15.19 7.51 -20.85
C SER A 321 14.33 6.28 -20.57
N PHE A 322 14.96 5.22 -20.05
CA PHE A 322 14.29 3.99 -19.65
C PHE A 322 14.99 3.37 -18.45
N ASN A 323 14.26 2.58 -17.65
CA ASN A 323 14.85 1.80 -16.57
C ASN A 323 13.94 0.63 -16.13
N HIS A 324 14.47 -0.20 -15.24
CA HIS A 324 13.83 -1.33 -14.57
C HIS A 324 13.64 -0.97 -13.08
N PHE A 325 12.40 -0.80 -12.63
CA PHE A 325 12.14 -0.29 -11.26
C PHE A 325 12.56 -1.27 -10.16
N GLU A 326 12.55 -2.55 -10.46
CA GLU A 326 13.07 -3.63 -9.61
C GLU A 326 14.56 -3.48 -9.25
N GLU A 327 15.33 -2.72 -10.05
CA GLU A 327 16.74 -2.41 -9.79
C GLU A 327 16.94 -1.12 -8.97
N LEU A 328 15.85 -0.38 -8.69
CA LEU A 328 15.89 0.94 -8.07
C LEU A 328 15.22 0.95 -6.70
N THR A 329 15.72 1.82 -5.82
CA THR A 329 15.02 2.17 -4.59
C THR A 329 13.72 2.93 -4.87
N ILE A 330 12.78 2.90 -3.92
CA ILE A 330 11.52 3.66 -4.06
C ILE A 330 11.75 5.16 -4.21
N GLU A 331 12.78 5.70 -3.54
CA GLU A 331 13.15 7.11 -3.68
C GLU A 331 13.60 7.44 -5.12
N GLU A 332 14.45 6.60 -5.73
CA GLU A 332 14.87 6.77 -7.12
C GLU A 332 13.69 6.64 -8.10
N GLN A 333 12.80 5.66 -7.87
CA GLN A 333 11.60 5.49 -8.68
C GLN A 333 10.71 6.74 -8.62
N LEU A 334 10.45 7.28 -7.43
CA LEU A 334 9.63 8.49 -7.26
C LEU A 334 10.30 9.74 -7.86
N ASN A 335 11.63 9.87 -7.75
CA ASN A 335 12.39 10.96 -8.36
C ASN A 335 12.33 10.95 -9.89
N ILE A 336 12.41 9.77 -10.52
CA ILE A 336 12.22 9.64 -11.97
C ILE A 336 10.79 10.07 -12.35
N ILE A 337 9.80 9.55 -11.63
CA ILE A 337 8.38 9.74 -11.96
C ILE A 337 7.94 11.19 -11.79
N ILE A 338 8.41 11.91 -10.77
CA ILE A 338 8.04 13.31 -10.57
C ILE A 338 8.63 14.23 -11.65
N GLN A 339 9.74 13.84 -12.28
CA GLN A 339 10.40 14.57 -13.36
C GLN A 339 9.88 14.18 -14.75
N THR A 340 9.08 13.12 -14.84
CA THR A 340 8.59 12.57 -16.11
C THR A 340 7.35 13.34 -16.62
N ASP A 341 7.40 13.80 -17.87
CA ASP A 341 6.26 14.42 -18.55
C ASP A 341 5.42 13.41 -19.33
N VAL A 342 6.06 12.38 -19.89
CA VAL A 342 5.39 11.26 -20.57
C VAL A 342 5.94 9.95 -20.01
N PHE A 343 5.14 9.28 -19.19
CA PHE A 343 5.43 7.98 -18.64
C PHE A 343 4.87 6.90 -19.55
N ILE A 344 5.67 5.92 -19.96
CA ILE A 344 5.25 4.81 -20.80
C ILE A 344 5.69 3.47 -20.20
N GLY A 345 4.88 2.44 -20.35
CA GLY A 345 5.24 1.10 -19.90
C GLY A 345 4.24 0.03 -20.30
N VAL A 346 4.65 -1.23 -20.23
CA VAL A 346 3.74 -2.36 -20.46
C VAL A 346 2.82 -2.55 -19.27
N HIS A 347 1.54 -2.86 -19.52
CA HIS A 347 0.54 -3.14 -18.49
C HIS A 347 1.10 -3.98 -17.33
N GLY A 348 1.15 -3.40 -16.13
CA GLY A 348 1.68 -4.03 -14.93
C GLY A 348 1.75 -3.06 -13.75
N ALA A 349 1.90 -3.60 -12.54
CA ALA A 349 1.82 -2.85 -11.28
C ALA A 349 2.73 -1.61 -11.19
N GLY A 350 3.86 -1.60 -11.90
CA GLY A 350 4.75 -0.44 -11.97
C GLY A 350 4.08 0.82 -12.54
N LEU A 351 3.02 0.70 -13.35
CA LEU A 351 2.26 1.85 -13.84
C LEU A 351 1.44 2.57 -12.76
N THR A 352 1.29 1.99 -11.56
CA THR A 352 0.69 2.65 -10.38
C THR A 352 1.45 3.93 -10.01
N HIS A 353 2.72 4.06 -10.41
CA HIS A 353 3.49 5.30 -10.28
C HIS A 353 2.83 6.53 -10.94
N VAL A 354 1.85 6.33 -11.83
CA VAL A 354 1.03 7.43 -12.36
C VAL A 354 0.38 8.27 -11.26
N LEU A 355 0.12 7.72 -10.08
CA LEU A 355 -0.40 8.44 -8.92
C LEU A 355 0.59 9.49 -8.37
N PHE A 356 1.88 9.38 -8.68
CA PHE A 356 2.91 10.29 -8.20
C PHE A 356 3.43 11.27 -9.26
N MET A 357 3.02 11.10 -10.53
CA MET A 357 3.32 12.06 -11.59
C MET A 357 2.73 13.45 -11.29
N LYS A 358 3.32 14.49 -11.88
CA LYS A 358 2.70 15.83 -11.89
C LYS A 358 1.36 15.78 -12.67
N PRO A 359 0.34 16.55 -12.27
CA PRO A 359 -0.88 16.70 -13.06
C PRO A 359 -0.61 17.23 -14.47
N ASN A 360 -1.54 16.99 -15.40
CA ASN A 360 -1.46 17.38 -16.81
C ASN A 360 -0.31 16.75 -17.60
N ARG A 361 0.44 15.80 -17.02
CA ARG A 361 1.39 14.94 -17.72
C ARG A 361 0.66 13.78 -18.41
N ALA A 362 1.37 12.82 -18.99
CA ALA A 362 0.73 11.66 -19.63
C ALA A 362 1.27 10.31 -19.19
N LEU A 363 0.35 9.35 -19.05
CA LEU A 363 0.63 7.93 -19.03
C LEU A 363 0.22 7.30 -20.37
N ILE A 364 1.15 6.56 -20.98
CA ILE A 364 0.92 5.69 -22.13
C ILE A 364 1.06 4.24 -21.68
N GLU A 365 -0.04 3.50 -21.71
CA GLU A 365 -0.05 2.09 -21.38
C GLU A 365 0.08 1.24 -22.64
N LEU A 366 1.14 0.43 -22.72
CA LEU A 366 1.30 -0.58 -23.76
C LEU A 366 0.48 -1.82 -23.38
N VAL A 367 -0.49 -2.18 -24.23
CA VAL A 367 -1.41 -3.29 -24.02
C VAL A 367 -1.33 -4.30 -25.17
N GLN A 368 -1.45 -5.59 -24.85
CA GLN A 368 -1.59 -6.66 -25.84
C GLN A 368 -3.07 -7.09 -25.94
N PRO A 369 -3.57 -7.56 -27.10
CA PRO A 369 -4.98 -7.86 -27.33
C PRO A 369 -5.72 -8.76 -26.33
N PRO A 370 -5.13 -9.76 -25.63
CA PRO A 370 -5.85 -10.46 -24.57
C PRO A 370 -5.99 -9.68 -23.25
N GLY A 371 -5.49 -8.43 -23.16
CA GLY A 371 -5.49 -7.60 -21.95
C GLY A 371 -6.10 -6.20 -22.10
N SER A 372 -6.67 -5.87 -23.26
CA SER A 372 -7.16 -4.51 -23.60
C SER A 372 -8.33 -4.02 -22.74
N GLY A 373 -9.05 -4.92 -22.05
CA GLY A 373 -10.17 -4.59 -21.17
C GLY A 373 -9.79 -4.07 -19.78
N ARG A 374 -8.51 -4.13 -19.37
CA ARG A 374 -8.10 -3.78 -18.00
C ARG A 374 -7.93 -2.27 -17.82
N THR A 375 -8.78 -1.65 -17.00
CA THR A 375 -8.87 -0.17 -16.85
C THR A 375 -8.16 0.41 -15.63
N HIS A 376 -7.36 -0.38 -14.89
CA HIS A 376 -6.70 0.03 -13.64
C HIS A 376 -6.02 1.40 -13.74
N PHE A 377 -5.13 1.55 -14.73
CA PHE A 377 -4.30 2.75 -14.85
C PHE A 377 -5.02 3.92 -15.50
N TYR A 378 -6.16 3.67 -16.18
CA TYR A 378 -7.05 4.76 -16.61
C TYR A 378 -7.67 5.46 -15.40
N PHE A 379 -8.20 4.70 -14.43
CA PHE A 379 -8.78 5.28 -13.21
C PHE A 379 -7.71 5.97 -12.36
N MET A 380 -6.55 5.34 -12.14
CA MET A 380 -5.46 5.97 -11.40
C MET A 380 -4.92 7.24 -12.07
N ALA A 381 -4.79 7.25 -13.40
CA ALA A 381 -4.42 8.47 -14.13
C ALA A 381 -5.49 9.56 -13.96
N SER A 382 -6.77 9.21 -14.05
CA SER A 382 -7.89 10.15 -13.88
C SER A 382 -7.92 10.75 -12.47
N ILE A 383 -7.74 9.92 -11.44
CA ILE A 383 -7.62 10.34 -10.04
C ILE A 383 -6.51 11.40 -9.87
N ASN A 384 -5.36 11.21 -10.51
CA ASN A 384 -4.24 12.15 -10.43
C ASN A 384 -4.26 13.26 -11.50
N ASN A 385 -5.35 13.44 -12.25
CA ASN A 385 -5.44 14.39 -13.37
C ASN A 385 -4.30 14.25 -14.39
N VAL A 386 -3.91 13.02 -14.70
CA VAL A 386 -2.91 12.67 -15.71
C VAL A 386 -3.61 12.21 -16.98
N ASN A 387 -3.12 12.68 -18.13
CA ASN A 387 -3.64 12.31 -19.42
C ASN A 387 -3.33 10.84 -19.73
N TYR A 388 -4.35 10.03 -19.96
CA TYR A 388 -4.17 8.60 -20.26
C TYR A 388 -4.22 8.31 -21.76
N ARG A 389 -3.50 7.28 -22.21
CA ARG A 389 -3.60 6.70 -23.55
C ARG A 389 -3.21 5.22 -23.55
N ARG A 390 -3.95 4.39 -24.29
CA ARG A 390 -3.52 3.02 -24.63
C ARG A 390 -2.80 2.96 -25.95
N CYS A 391 -1.76 2.14 -26.02
CA CYS A 391 -1.06 1.76 -27.24
C CYS A 391 -1.15 0.25 -27.43
N LEU A 392 -1.84 -0.19 -28.48
CA LEU A 392 -1.95 -1.61 -28.81
C LEU A 392 -0.65 -2.13 -29.42
N MET A 393 -0.08 -3.16 -28.80
CA MET A 393 1.13 -3.84 -29.24
C MET A 393 0.77 -5.20 -29.84
N ILE A 394 1.40 -5.52 -30.98
CA ILE A 394 1.35 -6.87 -31.58
C ILE A 394 2.75 -7.45 -31.37
N ASP A 395 2.86 -8.45 -30.51
CA ASP A 395 4.14 -9.08 -30.16
C ASP A 395 4.83 -9.67 -31.40
N LYS A 396 6.18 -9.69 -31.36
CA LYS A 396 7.08 -10.23 -32.41
C LYS A 396 7.14 -9.45 -33.74
N SER A 397 6.63 -8.22 -33.82
CA SER A 397 6.80 -7.39 -35.03
C SER A 397 8.07 -6.53 -34.97
N SER A 398 8.77 -6.40 -36.11
CA SER A 398 9.84 -5.40 -36.32
C SER A 398 9.34 -3.94 -36.21
N ILE A 399 8.02 -3.74 -36.12
CA ILE A 399 7.33 -2.44 -36.08
C ILE A 399 7.11 -1.97 -34.60
N THR A 400 7.66 -2.68 -33.62
CA THR A 400 7.42 -2.41 -32.19
C THR A 400 7.93 -1.02 -31.77
N ALA A 401 9.17 -0.66 -32.13
CA ALA A 401 9.74 0.66 -31.82
C ALA A 401 8.99 1.80 -32.52
N GLN A 402 8.70 1.66 -33.82
CA GLN A 402 7.98 2.67 -34.58
C GLN A 402 6.56 2.93 -34.04
N LYS A 403 5.84 1.87 -33.63
CA LYS A 403 4.51 2.00 -33.01
C LYS A 403 4.57 2.74 -31.68
N ILE A 404 5.53 2.37 -30.82
CA ILE A 404 5.75 3.05 -29.53
C ILE A 404 6.07 4.52 -29.78
N PHE A 405 7.02 4.81 -30.66
CA PHE A 405 7.42 6.16 -31.02
C PHE A 405 6.24 6.99 -31.54
N ASN A 406 5.46 6.46 -32.48
CA ASN A 406 4.28 7.14 -33.02
C ASN A 406 3.24 7.44 -31.94
N CYS A 407 3.04 6.51 -31.00
CA CYS A 407 2.11 6.70 -29.90
C CYS A 407 2.56 7.82 -28.94
N ILE A 408 3.85 7.85 -28.62
CA ILE A 408 4.47 8.93 -27.83
C ILE A 408 4.31 10.27 -28.56
N LYS A 409 4.71 10.35 -29.83
CA LYS A 409 4.62 11.56 -30.64
C LYS A 409 3.19 12.10 -30.74
N GLN A 410 2.22 11.23 -30.97
CA GLN A 410 0.82 11.62 -31.03
C GLN A 410 0.32 12.13 -29.68
N LYS A 411 0.78 11.55 -28.56
CA LYS A 411 0.38 12.05 -27.23
C LYS A 411 1.04 13.39 -26.91
N ILE A 412 2.31 13.55 -27.26
CA ILE A 412 3.04 14.83 -27.13
C ILE A 412 2.35 15.92 -27.94
N SER A 413 1.96 15.68 -29.20
CA SER A 413 1.28 16.70 -30.01
C SER A 413 -0.11 17.08 -29.48
N GLN A 414 -0.74 16.24 -28.65
CA GLN A 414 -2.00 16.58 -27.97
C GLN A 414 -1.76 17.44 -26.72
N MET A 415 -0.64 17.23 -26.02
CA MET A 415 -0.30 17.95 -24.79
C MET A 415 0.41 19.28 -25.06
N CYS A 416 1.15 19.33 -26.17
CA CYS A 416 1.98 20.42 -26.64
C CYS A 416 1.63 20.72 -28.10
N PRO A 417 0.46 21.34 -28.35
CA PRO A 417 -0.02 21.67 -29.68
C PRO A 417 0.79 22.77 -30.37
#